data_AF-A0A4R4VXY3-F1
#
_entry.id   AF-A0A4R4VXY3-F1
#
_cell.length_a   1.000
_cell.length_b   1.000
_cell.length_c   1.000
_cell.angle_alpha   90.00
_cell.angle_beta   90.00
_cell.angle_gamma   90.00
#
_symmetry.space_group_name_H-M   'P 1'
#
loop_
_entity.id
_entity.type
_entity.pdbx_description
1 polymer ?
#
loop_
_entity_poly.entity_id
_entity_poly.type
_entity_poly.pdbx_seq_one_letter_code
_entity_poly.pdbx_strand_id
1 'polypeptide(L)'
;MSHQHEESHGRRFNPSGVNGRAFSQGVIQGTGEVVHITGQVAWDEHGEVVGAGDIEAQMEKSIDNVRLILAAVGGRLDDIVSMTIYFLRREDLPSIQWVRSRHFSPGSAPAVC
;
A
#
# COMPACT_ATOMS: atom_id res chain seq x y z
N MET A 1 -8.85 -33.45 -27.16
CA MET A 1 -9.08 -32.00 -27.00
C MET A 1 -8.46 -31.63 -25.67
N SER A 2 -7.23 -31.14 -25.73
CA SER A 2 -6.36 -30.97 -24.57
C SER A 2 -6.79 -29.72 -23.83
N HIS A 3 -7.40 -29.88 -22.65
CA HIS A 3 -7.62 -28.78 -21.72
C HIS A 3 -6.25 -28.29 -21.25
N GLN A 4 -5.76 -27.21 -21.87
CA GLN A 4 -4.63 -26.45 -21.34
C GLN A 4 -5.14 -25.79 -20.06
N HIS A 5 -4.60 -26.22 -18.91
CA HIS A 5 -4.69 -25.47 -17.67
C HIS A 5 -3.92 -24.17 -17.87
N GLU A 6 -4.63 -23.09 -18.21
CA GLU A 6 -4.09 -21.75 -18.20
C GLU A 6 -3.96 -21.32 -16.74
N GLU A 7 -2.83 -21.67 -16.12
CA GLU A 7 -2.53 -21.31 -14.75
C GLU A 7 -2.53 -19.78 -14.63
N SER A 8 -3.56 -19.24 -13.96
CA SER A 8 -3.74 -17.80 -13.73
C SER A 8 -2.71 -17.27 -12.72
N HIS A 9 -1.44 -17.29 -13.09
CA HIS A 9 -0.37 -16.76 -12.26
C HIS A 9 -0.51 -15.25 -12.13
N GLY A 10 -0.49 -14.75 -10.89
CA GLY A 10 -0.66 -13.33 -10.63
C GLY A 10 0.41 -12.45 -11.30
N ARG A 11 -0.01 -11.30 -11.84
CA ARG A 11 0.87 -10.33 -12.51
C ARG A 11 1.58 -9.46 -11.48
N ARG A 12 2.92 -9.52 -11.43
CA ARG A 12 3.77 -8.73 -10.53
C ARG A 12 4.15 -7.39 -11.16
N PHE A 13 4.25 -6.33 -10.37
CA PHE A 13 4.68 -5.02 -10.84
C PHE A 13 5.41 -4.21 -9.77
N ASN A 14 6.25 -3.27 -10.24
CA ASN A 14 7.05 -2.36 -9.42
C ASN A 14 7.02 -0.96 -10.07
N PRO A 15 6.27 0.00 -9.52
CA PRO A 15 6.26 1.37 -10.04
C PRO A 15 7.61 2.08 -9.79
N SER A 16 7.94 3.05 -10.64
CA SER A 16 8.95 4.06 -10.33
C SER A 16 8.50 4.94 -9.16
N GLY A 17 9.45 5.48 -8.40
CA GLY A 17 9.17 6.38 -7.27
C GLY A 17 8.88 5.66 -5.94
N VAL A 18 8.88 4.32 -5.93
CA VAL A 18 8.88 3.50 -4.73
C VAL A 18 10.13 2.64 -4.72
N ASN A 19 10.82 2.56 -3.59
CA ASN A 19 12.08 1.83 -3.46
C ASN A 19 11.93 0.35 -3.91
N GLY A 20 12.71 -0.07 -4.90
CA GLY A 20 12.70 -1.45 -5.40
C GLY A 20 13.51 -2.39 -4.49
N ARG A 21 12.99 -3.59 -4.20
CA ARG A 21 13.63 -4.61 -3.36
C ARG A 21 13.50 -6.02 -3.94
N ALA A 22 13.96 -7.03 -3.18
CA ALA A 22 13.85 -8.46 -3.51
C ALA A 22 12.40 -9.03 -3.45
N PHE A 23 11.39 -8.17 -3.53
CA PHE A 23 9.96 -8.50 -3.57
C PHE A 23 9.23 -7.55 -4.53
N SER A 24 8.02 -7.94 -4.95
CA SER A 24 7.18 -7.08 -5.80
C SER A 24 6.40 -6.08 -4.96
N GLN A 25 6.31 -4.83 -5.42
CA GLN A 25 5.50 -3.79 -4.78
C GLN A 25 4.01 -4.11 -4.83
N GLY A 26 3.56 -4.72 -5.94
CA GLY A 26 2.22 -5.25 -6.05
C GLY A 26 2.13 -6.53 -6.86
N VAL A 27 1.11 -7.34 -6.55
CA VAL A 27 0.74 -8.55 -7.31
C VAL A 27 -0.75 -8.54 -7.57
N ILE A 28 -1.13 -8.58 -8.84
CA ILE A 28 -2.52 -8.71 -9.27
C ILE A 28 -2.89 -10.19 -9.23
N GLN A 29 -3.93 -10.55 -8.50
CA GLN A 29 -4.39 -11.93 -8.36
C GLN A 29 -5.23 -12.36 -9.57
N GLY A 30 -4.89 -13.51 -10.15
CA GLY A 30 -5.64 -14.13 -11.23
C GLY A 30 -5.88 -13.20 -12.42
N THR A 31 -7.12 -13.09 -12.86
CA THR A 31 -7.54 -12.34 -14.05
C THR A 31 -7.82 -10.85 -13.81
N GLY A 32 -7.61 -10.30 -12.60
CA GLY A 32 -7.44 -8.84 -12.46
C GLY A 32 -8.30 -8.05 -11.47
N GLU A 33 -8.90 -8.64 -10.43
CA GLU A 33 -9.80 -7.91 -9.52
C GLU A 33 -9.18 -7.50 -8.18
N VAL A 34 -8.14 -8.21 -7.73
CA VAL A 34 -7.54 -7.98 -6.41
C VAL A 34 -6.05 -7.71 -6.58
N VAL A 35 -5.57 -6.64 -5.92
CA VAL A 35 -4.15 -6.28 -5.87
C VAL A 35 -3.65 -6.44 -4.45
N HIS A 36 -2.64 -7.30 -4.29
CA HIS A 36 -1.91 -7.45 -3.04
C HIS A 36 -0.73 -6.49 -3.06
N ILE A 37 -0.71 -5.55 -2.13
CA ILE A 37 0.37 -4.56 -1.98
C ILE A 37 1.24 -4.98 -0.81
N THR A 38 2.56 -4.97 -1.00
CA THR A 38 3.52 -5.23 0.09
C THR A 38 3.48 -4.10 1.14
N GLY A 39 3.93 -4.38 2.35
CA GLY A 39 3.99 -3.38 3.42
C GLY A 39 4.77 -2.14 2.99
N GLN A 40 4.12 -0.98 3.09
CA GLN A 40 4.73 0.31 2.79
C GLN A 40 5.23 0.97 4.07
N VAL A 41 6.42 1.56 3.96
CA VAL A 41 7.09 2.30 5.03
C VAL A 41 7.45 3.70 4.54
N ALA A 42 7.85 4.57 5.47
CA ALA A 42 8.20 5.95 5.23
C ALA A 42 9.56 6.14 4.52
N TRP A 43 9.84 5.34 3.49
CA TRP A 43 11.01 5.52 2.64
C TRP A 43 10.68 6.32 1.39
N ASP A 44 11.60 7.18 0.98
CA ASP A 44 11.60 7.75 -0.36
C ASP A 44 12.04 6.71 -1.42
N GLU A 45 12.17 7.15 -2.67
CA GLU A 45 12.60 6.29 -3.77
C GLU A 45 14.03 5.77 -3.63
N HIS A 46 14.87 6.51 -2.88
CA HIS A 46 16.27 6.16 -2.60
C HIS A 46 16.40 5.21 -1.39
N GLY A 47 15.32 5.01 -0.63
CA GLY A 47 15.31 4.16 0.56
C GLY A 47 15.63 4.91 1.85
N GLU A 48 15.65 6.25 1.81
CA GLU A 48 15.91 7.09 2.98
C GLU A 48 14.63 7.34 3.77
N VAL A 49 14.75 7.37 5.11
CA VAL A 49 13.61 7.59 6.01
C VAL A 49 13.15 9.04 5.96
N VAL A 50 11.91 9.25 5.51
CA VAL A 50 11.21 10.53 5.56
C VAL A 50 10.56 10.69 6.94
N GLY A 51 10.75 11.84 7.58
CA GLY A 51 10.10 12.15 8.86
C GLY A 51 10.69 11.40 10.06
N ALA A 52 12.02 11.30 10.17
CA ALA A 52 12.65 10.67 11.34
C ALA A 52 12.20 11.35 12.65
N GLY A 53 11.57 10.58 13.55
CA GLY A 53 11.00 11.09 14.80
C GLY A 53 9.61 11.75 14.68
N ASP A 54 9.05 11.84 13.47
CA ASP A 54 7.74 12.40 13.17
C ASP A 54 6.82 11.31 12.59
N ILE A 55 5.93 10.79 13.43
CA ILE A 55 5.03 9.71 13.03
C ILE A 55 3.99 10.16 11.99
N GLU A 56 3.60 11.44 11.99
CA GLU A 56 2.61 11.93 11.05
C GLU A 56 3.22 12.02 9.65
N ALA A 57 4.44 12.56 9.55
CA ALA A 57 5.20 12.56 8.29
C ALA A 57 5.50 11.13 7.79
N GLN A 58 5.77 10.18 8.70
CA GLN A 58 6.00 8.78 8.32
C GLN A 58 4.74 8.08 7.81
N MET A 59 3.61 8.30 8.49
CA MET A 59 2.32 7.76 8.06
C MET A 59 1.91 8.33 6.71
N GLU A 60 2.11 9.64 6.51
CA GLU A 60 1.86 10.30 5.22
C GLU A 60 2.67 9.68 4.10
N LYS A 61 3.98 9.56 4.29
CA LYS A 61 4.85 8.98 3.26
C LYS A 61 4.46 7.54 2.94
N SER A 62 4.06 6.77 3.94
CA SER A 62 3.60 5.39 3.74
C SER A 62 2.31 5.33 2.90
N ILE A 63 1.34 6.21 3.16
CA ILE A 63 0.11 6.33 2.34
C ILE A 63 0.43 6.78 0.91
N ASP A 64 1.34 7.74 0.74
CA ASP A 64 1.76 8.20 -0.58
C ASP A 64 2.41 7.09 -1.41
N ASN A 65 3.23 6.25 -0.77
CA ASN A 65 3.82 5.09 -1.43
C ASN A 65 2.72 4.08 -1.86
N VAL A 66 1.71 3.83 -1.02
CA VAL A 66 0.53 3.02 -1.42
C VAL A 66 -0.20 3.64 -2.62
N ARG A 67 -0.41 4.96 -2.60
CA ARG A 67 -1.06 5.69 -3.70
C ARG A 67 -0.30 5.53 -5.02
N LEU A 68 1.03 5.62 -4.99
CA LEU A 68 1.88 5.40 -6.17
C LEU A 68 1.75 3.98 -6.73
N ILE A 69 1.70 2.97 -5.86
CA ILE A 69 1.54 1.57 -6.26
C ILE A 69 0.17 1.34 -6.90
N LEU A 70 -0.91 1.86 -6.30
CA LEU A 70 -2.25 1.75 -6.86
C LEU A 70 -2.36 2.46 -8.22
N ALA A 71 -1.79 3.66 -8.34
CA ALA A 71 -1.84 4.42 -9.59
C ALA A 71 -1.19 3.67 -10.77
N ALA A 72 -0.16 2.85 -10.52
CA ALA A 72 0.51 2.04 -11.54
C ALA A 72 -0.40 0.96 -12.17
N VAL A 73 -1.53 0.66 -11.54
CA VAL A 73 -2.56 -0.26 -12.04
C VAL A 73 -3.91 0.42 -12.24
N GLY A 74 -3.95 1.75 -12.25
CA GLY A 74 -5.17 2.55 -12.45
C GLY A 74 -6.09 2.65 -11.23
N GLY A 75 -5.62 2.21 -10.06
CA GLY A 75 -6.36 2.27 -8.80
C GLY A 75 -6.18 3.59 -8.04
N ARG A 76 -7.02 3.79 -7.03
CA ARG A 76 -7.03 4.93 -6.09
C ARG A 76 -7.20 4.45 -4.66
N LEU A 77 -6.97 5.31 -3.67
CA LEU A 77 -7.09 4.94 -2.24
C LEU A 77 -8.50 4.44 -1.87
N ASP A 78 -9.56 4.94 -2.54
CA ASP A 78 -10.94 4.49 -2.33
C ASP A 78 -11.17 3.02 -2.75
N ASP A 79 -10.25 2.42 -3.52
CA ASP A 79 -10.33 1.00 -3.91
C ASP A 79 -9.78 0.06 -2.81
N ILE A 80 -9.20 0.60 -1.74
CA ILE A 80 -8.63 -0.22 -0.66
C ILE A 80 -9.77 -0.81 0.17
N VAL A 81 -9.86 -2.14 0.20
CA VAL A 81 -10.88 -2.85 0.99
C VAL A 81 -10.43 -3.18 2.41
N SER A 82 -9.12 -3.40 2.62
CA SER A 82 -8.53 -3.77 3.90
C SER A 82 -7.12 -3.24 4.02
N MET A 83 -6.74 -2.81 5.23
CA MET A 83 -5.39 -2.39 5.57
C MET A 83 -4.98 -2.94 6.94
N THR A 84 -3.69 -3.17 7.09
CA THR A 84 -3.07 -3.49 8.38
C THR A 84 -1.97 -2.48 8.64
N ILE A 85 -2.02 -1.83 9.81
CA ILE A 85 -1.06 -0.79 10.19
C ILE A 85 -0.25 -1.30 11.37
N TYR A 86 1.06 -1.44 11.18
CA TYR A 86 2.00 -1.75 12.24
C TYR A 86 2.76 -0.50 12.65
N PHE A 87 2.84 -0.23 13.94
CA PHE A 87 3.53 0.93 14.50
C PHE A 87 4.15 0.56 15.85
N LEU A 88 5.21 1.28 16.23
CA LEU A 88 6.09 0.86 17.33
C LEU A 88 5.56 1.21 18.72
N ARG A 89 4.96 2.39 18.86
CA ARG A 89 4.57 2.94 20.17
C ARG A 89 3.07 3.15 20.22
N ARG A 90 2.41 2.69 21.28
CA ARG A 90 0.95 2.79 21.37
C ARG A 90 0.46 4.24 21.41
N GLU A 91 1.29 5.13 21.93
CA GLU A 91 1.03 6.56 22.09
C GLU A 91 0.90 7.29 20.75
N ASP A 92 1.41 6.69 19.67
CA ASP A 92 1.33 7.24 18.31
C ASP A 92 -0.04 7.03 17.65
N LEU A 93 -0.89 6.16 18.22
CA LEU A 93 -2.17 5.79 17.63
C LEU A 93 -3.09 7.00 17.31
N PRO A 94 -3.24 8.03 18.16
CA PRO A 94 -4.05 9.20 17.84
C PRO A 94 -3.56 9.95 16.60
N SER A 95 -2.24 10.16 16.47
CA SER A 95 -1.65 10.82 15.30
C SER A 95 -1.84 9.97 14.03
N ILE A 96 -1.65 8.66 14.11
CA ILE A 96 -1.89 7.73 12.99
C ILE A 96 -3.36 7.77 12.55
N GLN A 97 -4.31 7.73 13.49
CA GLN A 97 -5.75 7.84 13.20
C GLN A 97 -6.10 9.18 12.59
N TRP A 98 -5.49 10.26 13.07
CA TRP A 98 -5.69 11.60 12.54
C TRP A 98 -5.22 11.70 11.09
N VAL A 99 -4.00 11.26 10.76
CA VAL A 99 -3.50 11.24 9.38
C VAL A 99 -4.40 10.38 8.50
N ARG A 100 -4.76 9.17 8.95
CA ARG A 100 -5.65 8.27 8.20
C ARG A 100 -7.00 8.91 7.89
N SER A 101 -7.58 9.67 8.82
CA SER A 101 -8.87 10.34 8.63
C SER A 101 -8.85 11.39 7.51
N ARG A 102 -7.66 11.91 7.14
CA ARG A 102 -7.50 12.86 6.03
C ARG A 102 -7.52 12.20 4.65
N HIS A 103 -7.29 10.90 4.57
CA HIS A 103 -7.22 10.15 3.31
C HIS A 103 -8.40 9.23 3.04
N PHE A 104 -9.11 8.80 4.10
CA PHE A 104 -10.21 7.86 3.99
C PHE A 104 -11.48 8.45 4.57
N SER A 105 -12.49 8.63 3.72
CA SER A 105 -13.80 9.12 4.15
C SER A 105 -14.54 8.05 4.96
N PRO A 106 -15.34 8.41 5.99
CA PRO A 106 -16.02 7.42 6.83
C PRO A 106 -16.89 6.40 6.08
N GLY A 107 -17.47 6.77 4.92
CA GLY A 107 -18.29 5.88 4.09
C GLY A 107 -17.53 4.98 3.14
N SER A 108 -16.23 5.21 2.93
CA SER A 108 -15.34 4.40 2.08
C SER A 108 -14.10 3.91 2.83
N ALA A 109 -14.11 4.02 4.16
CA ALA A 109 -12.95 3.68 4.98
C ALA A 109 -12.68 2.18 4.92
N PRO A 110 -11.43 1.75 4.64
CA PRO A 110 -11.09 0.34 4.57
C PRO A 110 -11.25 -0.35 5.92
N ALA A 111 -11.48 -1.67 5.92
CA ALA A 111 -11.39 -2.47 7.12
C ALA A 111 -9.97 -2.33 7.73
N VAL A 112 -9.89 -2.22 9.06
CA VAL A 112 -8.61 -2.11 9.79
C VAL A 112 -8.53 -3.17 10.87
N CYS A 113 -7.32 -3.65 11.11
CA CYS A 113 -6.96 -4.44 12.29
C CYS A 113 -5.88 -3.69 13.08
#